data_AF-A0A1E4SCD4-F1
#
_entry.id   AF-A0A1E4SCD4-F1
#
_cell.length_a   1.000
_cell.length_b   1.000
_cell.length_c   1.000
_cell.angle_alpha   90.00
_cell.angle_beta   90.00
_cell.angle_gamma   90.00
#
_symmetry.space_group_name_H-M   'P 1'
#
loop_
_entity.id
_entity.type
_entity.pdbx_description
1 polymer ?
#
loop_
_entity_poly.entity_id
_entity_poly.type
_entity_poly.pdbx_seq_one_letter_code
_entity_poly.pdbx_strand_id
1 'polypeptide(L)'
;EGYFYANGYYFAGTGEEGYIGPQPRPDGKTNHLAFSTFGKGAWTDHPNCGGGADSSSFGVSCAIDWPWEYGKNYTNEILRTAHNETDGSNKWTGSLIDDETGERIIIGEYWTPQNFSLLDTGGYTFDEWYLWQYPFPNNAKCIPYS
;
A
#
# COMPACT_ATOMS: atom_id res chain seq x y z
N GLU A 1 -3.64 -15.90 10.72
CA GLU A 1 -3.98 -15.65 9.31
C GLU A 1 -5.13 -14.66 9.27
N GLY A 2 -5.28 -13.94 8.17
CA GLY A 2 -6.42 -13.04 7.97
C GLY A 2 -6.45 -12.53 6.54
N TYR A 3 -7.54 -11.86 6.17
CA TYR A 3 -7.67 -11.25 4.84
C TYR A 3 -6.99 -9.88 4.80
N PHE A 4 -5.96 -9.74 3.97
CA PHE A 4 -5.42 -8.45 3.57
C PHE A 4 -6.38 -7.82 2.57
N TYR A 5 -7.03 -6.73 2.95
CA TYR A 5 -7.89 -5.95 2.07
C TYR A 5 -7.10 -4.75 1.56
N ALA A 6 -6.98 -4.60 0.25
CA ALA A 6 -6.29 -3.46 -0.33
C ALA A 6 -6.97 -2.93 -1.60
N ASN A 7 -6.75 -1.64 -1.84
CA ASN A 7 -7.09 -0.95 -3.06
C ASN A 7 -5.83 -0.87 -3.92
N GLY A 8 -5.87 -1.51 -5.09
CA GLY A 8 -4.87 -1.42 -6.14
C GLY A 8 -5.12 -0.25 -7.08
N TYR A 9 -4.06 0.42 -7.47
CA TYR A 9 -4.06 1.55 -8.41
C TYR A 9 -2.96 1.39 -9.44
N TYR A 10 -3.11 2.06 -10.59
CA TYR A 10 -2.14 2.04 -11.67
C TYR A 10 -1.65 3.44 -12.02
N PHE A 11 -0.44 3.51 -12.58
CA PHE A 11 0.14 4.72 -13.15
C PHE A 11 -0.08 4.77 -14.67
N ALA A 12 -0.69 5.84 -15.17
CA ALA A 12 -1.11 5.94 -16.57
C ALA A 12 0.08 5.94 -17.57
N GLY A 13 1.27 6.34 -17.13
CA GLY A 13 2.44 6.42 -18.01
C GLY A 13 3.13 5.08 -18.26
N THR A 14 3.03 4.12 -17.33
CA THR A 14 3.75 2.84 -17.39
C THR A 14 2.85 1.62 -17.24
N GLY A 15 1.67 1.76 -16.66
CA GLY A 15 0.85 0.64 -16.18
C GLY A 15 1.41 -0.03 -14.92
N GLU A 16 2.47 0.52 -14.31
CA GLU A 16 2.98 0.03 -13.03
C GLU A 16 1.90 0.21 -11.96
N GLU A 17 1.84 -0.74 -11.05
CA GLU A 17 0.80 -0.80 -10.02
C GLU A 17 1.30 -0.36 -8.65
N GLY A 18 0.36 -0.20 -7.75
CA GLY A 18 0.62 -0.12 -6.32
C GLY A 18 -0.64 -0.48 -5.56
N TYR A 19 -0.52 -0.62 -4.24
CA TYR A 19 -1.66 -0.91 -3.38
C TYR A 19 -1.60 -0.10 -2.08
N ILE A 20 -2.76 0.11 -1.49
CA ILE A 20 -2.93 0.70 -0.16
C ILE A 20 -4.01 -0.06 0.60
N GLY A 21 -3.75 -0.39 1.86
CA GLY A 21 -4.81 -0.93 2.71
C GLY A 21 -4.36 -1.62 4.00
N PRO A 22 -5.35 -2.07 4.78
CA PRO A 22 -5.15 -2.79 6.03
C PRO A 22 -4.70 -4.24 5.84
N GLN A 23 -3.49 -4.54 6.29
CA GLN A 23 -2.96 -5.90 6.39
C GLN A 23 -3.19 -6.44 7.81
N PRO A 24 -3.91 -7.57 7.98
CA PRO A 24 -4.26 -8.07 9.29
C PRO A 24 -3.04 -8.65 10.02
N ARG A 25 -3.03 -8.45 11.34
CA ARG A 25 -2.07 -9.05 12.27
C ARG A 25 -2.79 -10.03 13.20
N PRO A 26 -2.05 -10.89 13.94
CA PRO A 26 -2.64 -11.69 15.00
C PRO A 26 -3.52 -10.91 15.95
N ASP A 27 -4.66 -11.50 16.31
CA ASP A 27 -5.52 -10.98 17.37
C ASP A 27 -4.68 -10.64 18.61
N GLY A 28 -4.89 -9.44 19.15
CA GLY A 28 -4.11 -8.91 20.27
C GLY A 28 -2.75 -8.31 19.88
N LYS A 29 -2.43 -8.19 18.59
CA LYS A 29 -1.34 -7.34 18.08
C LYS A 29 -1.91 -6.09 17.41
N THR A 30 -1.11 -5.02 17.40
CA THR A 30 -1.43 -3.81 16.64
C THR A 30 -1.58 -4.17 15.16
N ASN A 31 -2.66 -3.71 14.54
CA ASN A 31 -2.91 -3.96 13.14
C ASN A 31 -1.92 -3.22 12.26
N HIS A 32 -1.81 -3.63 10.98
CA HIS A 32 -0.83 -3.10 10.05
C HIS A 32 -1.51 -2.40 8.88
N LEU A 33 -0.93 -1.29 8.44
CA LEU A 33 -1.33 -0.58 7.23
C LEU A 33 -0.15 -0.61 6.25
N ALA A 34 -0.43 -0.94 5.00
CA ALA A 34 0.57 -1.01 3.95
C ALA A 34 0.23 -0.03 2.83
N PHE A 35 1.27 0.57 2.25
CA PHE A 35 1.19 1.39 1.06
C PHE A 35 2.44 1.14 0.21
N SER A 36 2.26 0.53 -0.95
CA SER A 36 3.36 0.11 -1.82
C SER A 36 3.14 0.57 -3.25
N THR A 37 4.24 0.81 -3.96
CA THR A 37 4.27 0.99 -5.41
C THR A 37 5.33 0.08 -6.01
N PHE A 38 5.05 -0.46 -7.18
CA PHE A 38 5.98 -1.27 -7.95
C PHE A 38 6.65 -0.45 -9.06
N GLY A 39 7.66 -1.05 -9.66
CA GLY A 39 8.34 -0.49 -10.82
C GLY A 39 9.65 0.23 -10.49
N LYS A 40 10.45 0.42 -11.53
CA LYS A 40 11.82 0.94 -11.41
C LYS A 40 11.84 2.44 -11.19
N GLY A 41 12.78 2.89 -10.35
CA GLY A 41 13.06 4.30 -10.13
C GLY A 41 12.18 4.97 -9.08
N ALA A 42 11.20 4.26 -8.52
CA ALA A 42 10.54 4.70 -7.30
C ALA A 42 11.55 4.75 -6.14
N TRP A 43 11.45 5.78 -5.30
CA TRP A 43 12.33 5.97 -4.15
C TRP A 43 11.62 6.71 -3.02
N THR A 44 12.21 6.73 -1.83
CA THR A 44 11.62 7.38 -0.65
C THR A 44 12.71 7.89 0.28
N ASP A 45 12.38 8.96 1.01
CA ASP A 45 13.10 9.50 2.15
C ASP A 45 12.25 9.43 3.44
N HIS A 46 11.06 8.84 3.36
CA HIS A 46 10.11 8.78 4.46
C HIS A 46 10.47 7.63 5.43
N PRO A 47 10.47 7.86 6.77
CA PRO A 47 10.97 6.88 7.75
C PRO A 47 10.15 5.59 7.82
N ASN A 48 8.88 5.62 7.41
CA ASN A 48 8.01 4.44 7.37
C ASN A 48 8.20 3.58 6.10
N CYS A 49 9.10 3.98 5.20
CA CYS A 49 9.22 3.41 3.86
C CYS A 49 10.62 2.87 3.58
N GLY A 50 10.69 1.85 2.74
CA GLY A 50 11.93 1.23 2.27
C GLY A 50 11.87 0.88 0.79
N GLY A 51 13.04 0.68 0.17
CA GLY A 51 13.14 0.25 -1.22
C GLY A 51 12.74 -1.21 -1.43
N GLY A 52 12.17 -1.49 -2.59
CA GLY A 52 11.55 -2.77 -2.93
C GLY A 52 10.06 -2.80 -2.58
N ALA A 53 9.33 -3.69 -3.24
CA ALA A 53 7.93 -3.97 -2.95
C ALA A 53 7.68 -5.48 -3.04
N ASP A 54 7.18 -6.05 -1.94
CA ASP A 54 7.02 -7.50 -1.76
C ASP A 54 8.30 -8.29 -2.09
N SER A 55 8.23 -9.20 -3.07
CA SER A 55 9.37 -10.01 -3.52
C SER A 55 10.24 -9.31 -4.58
N SER A 56 9.86 -8.11 -5.02
CA SER A 56 10.57 -7.33 -6.02
C SER A 56 11.55 -6.36 -5.36
N SER A 57 12.78 -6.30 -5.87
CA SER A 57 13.75 -5.26 -5.51
C SER A 57 13.40 -3.88 -6.08
N PHE A 58 12.42 -3.81 -6.98
CA PHE A 58 11.91 -2.57 -7.55
C PHE A 58 10.60 -2.16 -6.86
N GLY A 59 10.44 -0.86 -6.67
CA GLY A 59 9.32 -0.27 -5.97
C GLY A 59 9.72 0.34 -4.63
N VAL A 60 8.70 0.77 -3.89
CA VAL A 60 8.80 1.24 -2.52
C VAL A 60 7.65 0.66 -1.74
N SER A 61 7.93 0.17 -0.53
CA SER A 61 6.92 -0.25 0.44
C SER A 61 7.01 0.61 1.68
N CYS A 62 5.86 1.14 2.10
CA CYS A 62 5.64 1.88 3.33
C CYS A 62 4.70 1.09 4.24
N ALA A 63 4.96 1.15 5.54
CA ALA A 63 4.03 0.58 6.49
C ALA A 63 4.10 1.20 7.88
N ILE A 64 2.97 1.13 8.57
CA ILE A 64 2.87 1.47 10.00
C ILE A 64 2.03 0.42 10.73
N ASP A 65 2.29 0.30 12.03
CA ASP A 65 1.38 -0.38 12.93
C ASP A 65 0.39 0.65 13.49
N TRP A 66 -0.89 0.45 13.18
CA TRP A 66 -1.97 1.33 13.60
C TRP A 66 -3.22 0.51 13.98
N PRO A 67 -3.83 0.74 15.15
CA PRO A 67 -4.93 -0.07 15.65
C PRO A 67 -6.28 0.28 14.99
N TRP A 68 -6.43 0.00 13.69
CA TRP A 68 -7.73 0.15 13.01
C TRP A 68 -8.78 -0.82 13.57
N GLU A 69 -10.05 -0.43 13.50
CA GLU A 69 -11.15 -1.19 14.08
C GLU A 69 -11.94 -1.96 13.01
N TYR A 70 -12.21 -3.24 13.26
CA TYR A 70 -13.10 -4.02 12.40
C TYR A 70 -14.53 -3.48 12.46
N GLY A 71 -15.16 -3.34 11.28
CA GLY A 71 -16.53 -2.83 11.16
C GLY A 71 -16.65 -1.30 11.18
N LYS A 72 -15.54 -0.58 11.33
CA LYS A 72 -15.47 0.87 11.17
C LYS A 72 -15.13 1.23 9.73
N ASN A 73 -15.69 2.34 9.25
CA ASN A 73 -15.45 2.84 7.91
C ASN A 73 -14.18 3.70 7.88
N TYR A 74 -13.36 3.44 6.86
CA TYR A 74 -12.16 4.20 6.59
C TYR A 74 -12.02 4.45 5.10
N THR A 75 -11.51 5.62 4.74
CA THR A 75 -11.16 5.98 3.37
C THR A 75 -9.66 5.87 3.15
N ASN A 76 -9.23 5.09 2.15
CA ASN A 76 -7.85 5.13 1.67
C ASN A 76 -7.68 6.32 0.70
N GLU A 77 -6.70 7.17 0.96
CA GLU A 77 -6.38 8.33 0.12
C GLU A 77 -4.96 8.19 -0.43
N ILE A 78 -4.82 8.37 -1.74
CA ILE A 78 -3.53 8.49 -2.42
C ILE A 78 -3.51 9.85 -3.10
N LEU A 79 -2.63 10.72 -2.65
CA LEU A 79 -2.57 12.10 -3.12
C LEU A 79 -1.19 12.42 -3.68
N ARG A 80 -1.15 13.06 -4.85
CA ARG A 80 0.08 13.70 -5.33
C ARG A 80 0.32 14.98 -4.52
N THR A 81 1.34 14.96 -3.67
CA THR A 81 1.65 16.05 -2.73
C THR A 81 2.77 16.96 -3.21
N ALA A 82 3.60 16.52 -4.16
CA ALA A 82 4.59 17.37 -4.82
C ALA A 82 4.87 16.92 -6.26
N HIS A 83 5.40 17.85 -7.05
CA HIS A 83 5.96 17.60 -8.38
C HIS A 83 7.31 18.31 -8.47
N ASN A 84 8.34 17.62 -8.94
CA ASN A 84 9.66 18.19 -9.17
C ASN A 84 9.77 18.65 -10.62
N GLU A 85 9.78 19.95 -10.85
CA GLU A 85 9.86 20.54 -12.20
C GLU A 85 11.20 20.26 -12.92
N THR A 86 12.24 19.84 -12.19
CA THR A 86 13.57 19.60 -12.78
C THR A 86 13.67 18.24 -13.45
N ASP A 87 13.18 17.18 -12.78
CA ASP A 87 13.26 15.80 -13.28
C ASP A 87 11.89 15.19 -13.60
N GLY A 88 10.80 15.93 -13.36
CA GLY A 88 9.43 15.53 -13.60
C GLY A 88 8.88 14.50 -12.62
N SER A 89 9.60 14.18 -11.53
CA SER A 89 9.14 13.21 -10.53
C SER A 89 7.92 13.71 -9.74
N ASN A 90 7.10 12.78 -9.26
CA ASN A 90 5.91 13.07 -8.46
C ASN A 90 6.04 12.44 -7.07
N LYS A 91 5.74 13.20 -6.02
CA LYS A 91 5.62 12.68 -4.66
C LYS A 91 4.18 12.27 -4.40
N TRP A 92 4.00 11.08 -3.84
CA TRP A 92 2.72 10.50 -3.48
C TRP A 92 2.68 10.21 -1.99
N THR A 93 1.59 10.61 -1.35
CA THR A 93 1.32 10.34 0.07
C THR A 93 0.12 9.41 0.16
N GLY A 94 0.31 8.27 0.84
CA GLY A 94 -0.74 7.30 1.14
C GLY A 94 -1.24 7.48 2.57
N SER A 95 -2.54 7.65 2.75
CA SER A 95 -3.17 7.88 4.05
C SER A 95 -4.42 7.02 4.24
N LEU A 96 -4.71 6.69 5.50
CA LEU A 96 -6.00 6.20 5.94
C LEU A 96 -6.75 7.34 6.63
N ILE A 97 -8.02 7.55 6.30
CA ILE A 97 -8.88 8.55 6.91
C ILE A 97 -9.97 7.83 7.69
N ASP A 98 -10.10 8.15 8.97
CA ASP A 98 -11.24 7.73 9.79
C ASP A 98 -12.47 8.54 9.38
N ASP A 99 -13.48 7.88 8.81
CA ASP A 99 -14.65 8.57 8.25
C ASP A 99 -15.55 9.17 9.34
N GLU A 100 -15.45 8.68 10.58
CA GLU A 100 -16.22 9.18 11.72
C GLU A 100 -15.58 10.44 12.31
N THR A 101 -14.26 10.43 12.48
CA THR A 101 -13.53 11.52 13.16
C THR A 101 -12.90 12.52 12.20
N GLY A 102 -12.70 12.14 10.94
CA GLY A 102 -11.92 12.88 9.96
C GLY A 102 -10.40 12.83 10.20
N GLU A 103 -9.93 12.03 11.17
CA GLU A 103 -8.51 11.89 11.45
C GLU A 103 -7.79 11.26 10.25
N ARG A 104 -6.66 11.87 9.86
CA ARG A 104 -5.81 11.39 8.77
C ARG A 104 -4.54 10.78 9.32
N ILE A 105 -4.34 9.51 9.02
CA ILE A 105 -3.18 8.73 9.40
C ILE A 105 -2.30 8.53 8.16
N ILE A 106 -1.11 9.15 8.17
CA ILE A 106 -0.14 9.00 7.07
C ILE A 106 0.57 7.65 7.21
N ILE A 107 0.42 6.78 6.21
CA ILE A 107 1.11 5.49 6.16
C ILE A 107 2.54 5.72 5.69
N GLY A 108 2.71 6.48 4.62
CA GLY A 108 4.03 6.86 4.12
C GLY A 108 3.98 7.65 2.83
N GLU A 109 5.17 7.94 2.32
CA GLU A 109 5.37 8.77 1.15
C GLU A 109 6.47 8.19 0.27
N TYR A 110 6.30 8.28 -1.04
CA TYR A 110 7.33 7.92 -2.00
C TYR A 110 7.30 8.84 -3.21
N TRP A 111 8.38 8.80 -3.99
CA TRP A 111 8.54 9.48 -5.25
C TRP A 111 8.49 8.49 -6.40
N THR A 112 7.83 8.85 -7.48
CA THR A 112 7.88 8.12 -8.76
C THR A 112 8.56 8.96 -9.84
N PRO A 113 9.30 8.32 -10.77
CA PRO A 113 9.93 9.02 -11.89
C PRO A 113 8.88 9.56 -12.86
N GLN A 114 9.27 10.54 -13.68
CA GLN A 114 8.36 11.24 -14.61
C GLN A 114 7.56 10.31 -15.52
N ASN A 115 8.16 9.19 -15.96
CA ASN A 115 7.50 8.26 -16.87
C ASN A 115 6.28 7.57 -16.26
N PHE A 116 6.14 7.53 -14.93
CA PHE A 116 4.92 7.01 -14.29
C PHE A 116 3.70 7.91 -14.57
N SER A 117 3.90 9.21 -14.83
CA SER A 117 2.79 10.17 -15.00
C SER A 117 1.90 10.24 -13.75
N LEU A 118 0.60 10.49 -13.94
CA LEU A 118 -0.44 10.48 -12.92
C LEU A 118 -1.07 9.08 -12.76
N LEU A 119 -1.96 8.95 -11.78
CA LEU A 119 -2.78 7.75 -11.63
C LEU A 119 -3.73 7.58 -12.82
N ASP A 120 -3.93 6.33 -13.22
CA ASP A 120 -4.98 5.95 -14.14
C ASP A 120 -6.36 6.04 -13.44
N THR A 121 -7.40 6.16 -14.24
CA THR A 121 -8.81 6.14 -13.81
C THR A 121 -9.29 4.74 -13.40
N GLY A 122 -8.54 3.69 -13.75
CA GLY A 122 -8.80 2.31 -13.37
C GLY A 122 -8.05 1.89 -12.11
N GLY A 123 -8.66 1.01 -11.33
CA GLY A 123 -8.08 0.37 -10.16
C GLY A 123 -8.78 -0.95 -9.86
N TYR A 124 -8.38 -1.61 -8.79
CA TYR A 124 -8.99 -2.86 -8.33
C TYR A 124 -9.02 -2.91 -6.81
N THR A 125 -9.86 -3.77 -6.26
CA THR A 125 -9.80 -4.17 -4.86
C THR A 125 -9.50 -5.64 -4.79
N PHE A 126 -8.70 -6.05 -3.82
CA PHE A 126 -8.43 -7.46 -3.58
C PHE A 126 -8.47 -7.79 -2.10
N ASP A 127 -8.86 -9.02 -1.83
CA ASP A 127 -8.72 -9.72 -0.56
C ASP A 127 -7.74 -10.88 -0.74
N GLU A 128 -6.63 -10.83 -0.03
CA GLU A 128 -5.65 -11.93 -0.04
C GLU A 128 -5.70 -12.66 1.30
N TRP A 129 -5.78 -14.00 1.26
CA TRP A 129 -5.57 -14.80 2.45
C TRP A 129 -4.10 -14.74 2.89
N TYR A 130 -3.82 -13.83 3.82
CA TYR A 130 -2.48 -13.52 4.26
C TYR A 130 -2.10 -14.38 5.46
N LEU A 131 -1.21 -15.35 5.22
CA LEU A 131 -0.59 -16.15 6.28
C LEU A 131 0.54 -15.33 6.90
N TRP A 132 0.51 -15.17 8.22
CA TRP A 132 1.45 -14.33 8.96
C TRP A 132 2.88 -14.89 9.06
N GLN A 133 3.17 -16.01 8.39
CA GLN A 133 4.46 -16.72 8.46
C GLN A 133 5.01 -17.00 7.07
N TYR A 134 6.27 -16.63 6.87
CA TYR A 134 7.09 -17.02 5.72
C TYR A 134 8.38 -17.72 6.22
N PRO A 135 8.86 -18.80 5.58
CA PRO A 135 8.26 -19.48 4.43
C PRO A 135 6.98 -20.23 4.81
N PHE A 136 6.07 -20.37 3.85
CA PHE A 136 4.85 -21.15 4.06
C PHE A 136 5.24 -22.59 4.41
N PRO A 137 4.62 -23.20 5.44
CA PRO A 137 4.79 -24.62 5.68
C PRO A 137 4.33 -25.38 4.42
N ASN A 138 5.08 -26.41 4.01
CA ASN A 138 4.75 -27.28 2.86
C ASN A 138 3.35 -27.95 2.93
N ASN A 139 2.60 -27.72 4.02
CA ASN A 139 1.33 -28.33 4.36
C ASN A 139 0.22 -27.28 4.55
N ALA A 140 0.40 -26.06 4.03
CA ALA A 140 -0.63 -25.02 4.07
C ALA A 140 -1.91 -25.58 3.44
N LYS A 141 -3.00 -25.66 4.22
CA LYS A 141 -4.28 -26.18 3.74
C LYS A 141 -4.77 -25.28 2.60
N CYS A 142 -5.16 -25.88 1.48
CA CYS A 142 -5.92 -25.16 0.45
C CYS A 142 -7.22 -24.63 1.09
N ILE A 143 -7.49 -23.34 0.90
CA ILE A 143 -8.70 -22.72 1.42
C ILE A 143 -9.70 -22.58 0.28
N PRO A 144 -10.93 -23.10 0.42
CA PRO A 144 -11.96 -22.90 -0.58
C PRO A 144 -12.34 -21.42 -0.63
N TYR A 145 -12.24 -20.83 -1.82
CA TYR A 145 -12.72 -19.48 -2.12
C TYR A 145 -14.21 -19.60 -2.53
N SER A 146 -15.10 -18.83 -1.91
CA SER A 146 -16.55 -18.81 -2.21
C SER A 146 -16.97 -17.48 -2.81
#